data_AF-A0A7I7NRP8-F1
#
_entry.id   AF-A0A7I7NRP8-F1
#
_cell.length_a   1.000
_cell.length_b   1.000
_cell.length_c   1.000
_cell.angle_alpha   90.00
_cell.angle_beta   90.00
_cell.angle_gamma   90.00
#
_symmetry.space_group_name_H-M   'P 1'
#
loop_
_entity.id
_entity.type
_entity.pdbx_description
1 polymer ?
#
loop_
_entity_poly.entity_id
_entity_poly.type
_entity_poly.pdbx_seq_one_letter_code
_entity_poly.pdbx_strand_id
1 'polypeptide(L)'
;MQGEAARWSREVAGLRHSRALDGGQPLRVFEAIEADTLKPLPRHAFELTTWSIGTVGVDTHLKVGKALYSVPWRLIGRRLHARTAGDIVQIFAHNEVVATHVRRASGAPPTSPTTRRRRSPSR
;
A
#
# COMPACT_ATOMS: atom_id res chain seq x y z
N MET A 1 -24.46 0.70 12.14
CA MET A 1 -23.24 0.36 12.90
C MET A 1 -22.14 1.43 12.84
N GLN A 2 -21.70 1.91 11.66
CA GLN A 2 -20.60 2.90 11.60
C GLN A 2 -20.92 4.26 12.24
N GLY A 3 -22.16 4.76 12.15
CA GLY A 3 -22.56 6.04 12.76
C GLY A 3 -22.48 6.06 14.29
N GLU A 4 -22.91 4.97 14.94
CA GLU A 4 -22.82 4.81 16.40
C GLU A 4 -21.36 4.79 16.88
N ALA A 5 -20.47 4.13 16.14
CA ALA A 5 -19.04 4.12 16.46
C ALA A 5 -18.45 5.54 16.36
N ALA A 6 -18.79 6.28 15.31
CA ALA A 6 -18.33 7.66 15.14
C ALA A 6 -18.84 8.57 16.27
N ARG A 7 -20.11 8.38 16.70
CA ARG A 7 -20.68 9.10 17.83
C ARG A 7 -19.92 8.79 19.12
N TRP A 8 -19.76 7.51 19.45
CA TRP A 8 -19.02 7.07 20.64
C TRP A 8 -17.58 7.60 20.66
N SER A 9 -16.88 7.58 19.51
CA SER A 9 -15.53 8.13 19.41
C SER A 9 -15.47 9.62 19.74
N ARG A 10 -16.44 10.42 19.28
CA ARG A 10 -16.45 11.88 19.51
C ARG A 10 -16.93 12.23 20.92
N GLU A 11 -18.03 11.63 21.34
CA GLU A 11 -18.76 12.05 22.54
C GLU A 11 -18.29 11.35 23.82
N VAL A 12 -17.74 10.13 23.70
CA VAL A 12 -17.33 9.33 24.87
C VAL A 12 -15.82 9.17 24.90
N ALA A 13 -15.22 8.57 23.86
CA ALA A 13 -13.79 8.28 23.86
C ALA A 13 -12.93 9.55 23.76
N GLY A 14 -13.36 10.53 22.98
CA GLY A 14 -12.66 11.81 22.83
C GLY A 14 -12.75 12.70 24.06
N LEU A 15 -13.85 12.61 24.81
CA LEU A 15 -14.11 13.44 26.00
C LEU A 15 -13.75 12.75 27.32
N ARG A 16 -13.29 11.48 27.31
CA ARG A 16 -12.83 10.81 28.53
C ARG A 16 -11.53 11.44 29.04
N HIS A 17 -11.37 11.51 30.35
CA HIS A 17 -10.09 11.87 30.95
C HIS A 17 -9.09 10.71 30.79
N SER A 18 -7.98 10.96 30.11
CA SER A 18 -6.96 9.96 29.84
C SER A 18 -5.76 10.12 30.78
N ARG A 19 -5.39 9.05 31.48
CA ARG A 19 -4.19 9.04 32.33
C ARG A 19 -2.90 9.31 31.54
N ALA A 20 -2.84 8.88 30.28
CA ALA A 20 -1.67 9.08 29.42
C ALA A 20 -1.48 10.54 28.97
N LEU A 21 -2.50 11.39 29.17
CA LEU A 21 -2.48 12.82 28.85
C LEU A 21 -2.61 13.67 30.12
N ASP A 22 -2.13 13.15 31.26
CA ASP A 22 -2.22 13.80 32.57
C ASP A 22 -3.65 14.20 32.97
N GLY A 23 -4.62 13.35 32.64
CA GLY A 23 -6.05 13.62 32.86
C GLY A 23 -6.68 14.47 31.76
N GLY A 24 -5.94 14.88 30.73
CA GLY A 24 -6.47 15.58 29.56
C GLY A 24 -7.49 14.75 28.78
N GLN A 25 -8.39 15.46 28.10
CA GLN A 25 -9.36 14.87 27.17
C GLN A 25 -8.71 14.76 25.78
N PRO A 26 -8.62 13.54 25.20
CA PRO A 26 -7.94 13.33 23.91
C PRO A 26 -8.40 14.27 22.80
N LEU A 27 -9.70 14.53 22.68
CA LEU A 27 -10.23 15.42 21.65
C LEU A 27 -9.76 16.87 21.84
N ARG A 28 -9.66 17.35 23.08
CA ARG A 28 -9.17 18.70 23.39
C ARG A 28 -7.68 18.86 23.10
N VAL A 29 -6.90 17.84 23.43
CA VAL A 29 -5.47 17.81 23.12
C VAL A 29 -5.25 17.79 21.61
N PHE A 30 -6.02 16.98 20.88
CA PHE A 30 -6.00 16.94 19.42
C PHE A 30 -6.32 18.31 18.81
N GLU A 31 -7.41 18.95 19.23
CA GLU A 31 -7.84 20.27 18.74
C GLU A 31 -6.81 21.36 19.00
N ALA A 32 -6.19 21.37 20.18
CA ALA A 32 -5.28 22.43 20.59
C ALA A 32 -3.86 22.29 20.03
N ILE A 33 -3.38 21.07 19.76
CA ILE A 33 -1.97 20.81 19.48
C ILE A 33 -1.77 20.08 18.15
N GLU A 34 -2.53 19.02 17.89
CA GLU A 34 -2.24 18.12 16.78
C GLU A 34 -2.87 18.59 15.46
N ALA A 35 -4.07 19.16 15.52
CA ALA A 35 -4.89 19.49 14.34
C ALA A 35 -4.15 20.40 13.33
N ASP A 36 -3.43 21.41 13.81
CA ASP A 36 -2.69 22.35 12.95
C ASP A 36 -1.43 21.73 12.33
N THR A 37 -0.90 20.66 12.94
CA THR A 37 0.29 19.96 12.44
C THR A 37 -0.04 18.91 11.37
N LEU A 38 -1.32 18.60 11.16
CA LEU A 38 -1.75 17.58 10.22
C LEU A 38 -1.65 18.05 8.77
N LYS A 39 -1.23 17.13 7.91
CA LYS A 39 -1.25 17.32 6.46
C LYS A 39 -2.68 17.19 5.93
N PRO A 40 -3.02 17.86 4.82
CA PRO A 40 -4.31 17.69 4.18
C PRO A 40 -4.55 16.23 3.81
N LEU A 41 -5.82 15.81 3.83
CA LEU A 41 -6.22 14.46 3.47
C LEU A 41 -5.73 14.15 2.04
N PRO A 42 -4.95 13.08 1.83
CA PRO A 42 -4.51 12.69 0.50
C PRO A 42 -5.70 12.49 -0.45
N ARG A 43 -5.55 12.93 -1.71
CA ARG A 43 -6.60 12.79 -2.74
C ARG A 43 -7.00 11.34 -3.02
N HIS A 44 -6.07 10.42 -2.79
CA HIS A 44 -6.28 8.99 -2.99
C HIS A 44 -6.51 8.34 -1.63
N ALA A 45 -7.55 7.51 -1.54
CA ALA A 45 -7.82 6.73 -0.34
C ALA A 45 -6.62 5.83 0.00
N PHE A 46 -6.46 5.52 1.28
CA PHE A 46 -5.47 4.53 1.70
C PHE A 46 -5.88 3.15 1.17
N GLU A 47 -4.97 2.51 0.45
CA GLU A 47 -5.20 1.20 -0.14
C GLU A 47 -4.41 0.13 0.61
N LEU A 48 -5.12 -0.92 1.05
CA LEU A 48 -4.49 -2.06 1.70
C LEU A 48 -3.51 -2.73 0.73
N THR A 49 -2.32 -2.98 1.24
CA THR A 49 -1.25 -3.61 0.48
C THR A 49 -1.18 -5.09 0.82
N THR A 50 -1.19 -5.95 -0.19
CA THR A 50 -0.98 -7.39 -0.05
C THR A 50 0.37 -7.80 -0.62
N TRP A 51 1.07 -8.68 0.09
CA TRP A 51 2.33 -9.26 -0.36
C TRP A 51 2.16 -10.72 -0.73
N SER A 52 2.85 -11.14 -1.79
CA SER A 52 2.94 -12.53 -2.21
C SER A 52 4.36 -12.85 -2.67
N ILE A 53 4.76 -14.11 -2.58
CA ILE A 53 6.05 -14.60 -3.10
C ILE A 53 5.76 -15.60 -4.19
N GLY A 54 6.50 -15.52 -5.30
CA GLY A 54 6.40 -16.48 -6.39
C GLY A 54 7.75 -16.71 -7.06
N THR A 55 7.86 -17.82 -7.77
CA THR A 55 9.02 -18.12 -8.62
C THR A 55 8.73 -17.67 -10.04
N VAL A 56 9.71 -17.04 -10.70
CA VAL A 56 9.60 -16.63 -12.09
C VAL A 56 9.60 -17.85 -13.01
N GLY A 57 8.55 -17.98 -13.81
CA GLY A 57 8.42 -19.02 -14.84
C GLY A 57 9.43 -18.86 -15.97
N VAL A 58 9.66 -19.95 -16.71
CA VAL A 58 10.54 -19.95 -17.89
C VAL A 58 10.04 -19.03 -19.01
N ASP A 59 8.74 -18.74 -18.99
CA ASP A 59 8.06 -17.80 -19.88
C ASP A 59 8.28 -16.33 -19.48
N THR A 60 9.18 -16.03 -18.52
CA THR A 60 9.46 -14.69 -17.98
C THR A 60 8.31 -14.04 -17.22
N HIS A 61 7.37 -14.83 -16.71
CA HIS A 61 6.24 -14.33 -15.94
C HIS A 61 6.28 -14.72 -14.46
N LEU A 62 5.74 -13.84 -13.62
CA LEU A 62 5.47 -14.09 -12.21
C LEU A 62 3.96 -14.09 -11.99
N LYS A 63 3.45 -15.16 -11.34
CA LYS A 63 2.05 -15.24 -10.94
C LYS A 63 1.81 -14.45 -9.66
N VAL A 64 0.91 -13.47 -9.71
CA VAL A 64 0.47 -12.67 -8.56
C VAL A 64 -1.05 -12.72 -8.48
N GLY A 65 -1.58 -13.35 -7.44
CA GLY A 65 -3.00 -13.66 -7.33
C GLY A 65 -3.47 -14.56 -8.49
N LYS A 66 -4.35 -14.03 -9.33
CA LYS A 66 -4.95 -14.73 -10.49
C LYS A 66 -4.38 -14.28 -11.85
N ALA A 67 -3.35 -13.43 -11.87
CA ALA A 67 -2.78 -12.87 -13.09
C ALA A 67 -1.26 -13.12 -13.19
N LEU A 68 -0.75 -13.10 -14.42
CA LEU A 68 0.67 -13.23 -14.76
C LEU A 68 1.24 -11.87 -15.15
N TYR A 69 2.41 -11.54 -14.62
CA TYR A 69 3.09 -10.27 -14.84
C TYR A 69 4.49 -10.51 -15.38
N SER A 70 4.86 -9.82 -16.45
CA SER A 70 6.21 -9.94 -17.01
C SER A 70 7.27 -9.44 -16.04
N VAL A 71 8.40 -10.13 -16.04
CA VAL A 71 9.62 -9.74 -15.31
C VAL A 71 10.83 -9.84 -16.24
N PRO A 72 11.93 -9.13 -15.94
CA PRO A 72 13.16 -9.27 -16.70
C PRO A 72 13.62 -10.74 -16.76
N TRP A 73 13.93 -11.23 -17.97
CA TRP A 73 14.32 -12.62 -18.24
C TRP A 73 15.51 -13.10 -17.39
N ARG A 74 16.38 -12.20 -16.95
CA ARG A 74 17.52 -12.50 -16.06
C ARG A 74 17.11 -13.08 -14.70
N LEU A 75 15.82 -12.95 -14.36
CA LEU A 75 15.26 -13.39 -13.08
C LEU A 75 14.51 -14.73 -13.20
N ILE A 76 14.54 -15.42 -14.35
CA ILE A 76 13.96 -16.76 -14.50
C ILE A 76 14.47 -17.69 -13.38
N GLY A 77 13.54 -18.44 -12.78
CA GLY A 77 13.85 -19.36 -11.67
C GLY A 77 14.12 -18.71 -10.31
N ARG A 78 14.18 -17.36 -10.24
CA ARG A 78 14.34 -16.65 -8.95
C ARG A 78 12.99 -16.53 -8.23
N ARG A 79 13.02 -16.56 -6.90
CA ARG A 79 11.90 -16.18 -6.04
C ARG A 79 11.87 -14.67 -5.88
N LEU A 80 10.76 -14.05 -6.23
CA LEU A 80 10.54 -12.60 -6.14
C LEU A 80 9.36 -12.31 -5.21
N HIS A 81 9.40 -11.12 -4.60
CA HIS A 81 8.27 -10.60 -3.85
C HIS A 81 7.40 -9.75 -4.77
N ALA A 82 6.08 -9.84 -4.63
CA ALA A 82 5.15 -8.97 -5.30
C ALA A 82 4.28 -8.26 -4.27
N ARG A 83 4.15 -6.95 -4.45
CA ARG A 83 3.34 -6.05 -3.64
C ARG A 83 2.18 -5.57 -4.49
N THR A 84 0.97 -5.80 -4.04
CA THR A 84 -0.24 -5.28 -4.66
C THR A 84 -0.82 -4.20 -3.76
N ALA A 85 -0.90 -2.96 -4.25
CA ALA A 85 -1.54 -1.84 -3.57
C ALA A 85 -2.55 -1.22 -4.53
N GLY A 86 -3.84 -1.36 -4.21
CA GLY A 86 -4.96 -0.99 -5.08
C GLY A 86 -4.86 -1.58 -6.49
N ASP A 87 -4.64 -0.70 -7.45
CA ASP A 87 -4.53 -1.00 -8.88
C ASP A 87 -3.08 -1.17 -9.35
N ILE A 88 -2.09 -1.18 -8.46
CA ILE A 88 -0.67 -1.35 -8.82
C ILE A 88 -0.12 -2.65 -8.27
N VAL A 89 0.58 -3.40 -9.13
CA VAL A 89 1.42 -4.54 -8.77
C VAL A 89 2.87 -4.17 -8.99
N GLN A 90 3.68 -4.24 -7.93
CA GLN A 90 5.11 -4.02 -7.98
C GLN A 90 5.85 -5.32 -7.66
N ILE A 91 6.84 -5.65 -8.47
CA ILE A 91 7.64 -6.86 -8.32
C ILE A 91 9.03 -6.45 -7.85
N PHE A 92 9.51 -7.13 -6.81
CA PHE A 92 10.73 -6.86 -6.12
C PHE A 92 11.70 -8.04 -6.23
N ALA A 93 12.92 -7.74 -6.65
CA ALA A 93 14.07 -8.61 -6.41
C ALA A 93 14.83 -8.03 -5.22
N HIS A 94 14.81 -8.75 -4.08
CA HIS A 94 15.31 -8.23 -2.81
C HIS A 94 14.63 -6.89 -2.45
N ASN A 95 15.39 -5.80 -2.36
CA ASN A 95 14.89 -4.45 -2.04
C ASN A 95 14.66 -3.56 -3.26
N GLU A 96 14.83 -4.06 -4.49
CA GLU A 96 14.67 -3.26 -5.70
C GLU A 96 13.41 -3.62 -6.49
N VAL A 97 12.68 -2.59 -6.94
CA VAL A 97 11.53 -2.76 -7.84
C VAL A 97 12.05 -3.05 -9.25
N VAL A 98 11.87 -4.29 -9.69
CA VAL A 98 12.30 -4.74 -11.03
C VAL A 98 11.22 -4.56 -12.09
N ALA A 99 9.94 -4.53 -11.68
CA ALA A 99 8.81 -4.26 -12.57
C ALA A 99 7.64 -3.62 -11.81
N THR A 100 6.85 -2.80 -12.51
CA THR A 100 5.61 -2.20 -11.99
C THR A 100 4.54 -2.30 -13.06
N HIS A 101 3.38 -2.78 -12.69
CA HIS A 101 2.26 -3.07 -13.57
C HIS A 101 0.96 -2.55 -12.97
N VAL A 102 -0.02 -2.27 -13.84
CA VAL A 102 -1.41 -2.09 -13.39
C VAL A 102 -2.01 -3.47 -13.13
N ARG A 103 -2.69 -3.62 -12.00
CA ARG A 103 -3.37 -4.83 -11.56
C ARG A 103 -4.46 -5.18 -12.57
N ARG A 104 -4.45 -6.43 -13.02
CA ARG A 104 -5.44 -6.93 -13.98
C ARG A 104 -6.44 -7.87 -13.33
N ALA A 105 -7.65 -7.88 -13.89
CA ALA A 105 -8.66 -8.90 -13.61
C ALA A 105 -8.18 -10.29 -14.07
N SER A 106 -8.75 -11.34 -13.48
CA SER A 106 -8.42 -12.73 -13.81
C SER A 106 -8.63 -13.03 -15.30
N GLY A 107 -7.67 -13.71 -15.92
CA GLY A 107 -7.77 -14.16 -17.33
C GLY A 107 -7.29 -13.15 -18.37
N ALA A 108 -6.82 -11.97 -17.96
CA ALA A 108 -6.23 -11.04 -18.91
C ALA A 108 -4.89 -11.57 -19.46
N PRO A 109 -4.58 -11.33 -20.75
CA PRO A 109 -3.32 -11.78 -21.36
C PRO A 109 -2.10 -11.20 -20.62
N PRO A 110 -0.95 -11.90 -20.67
CA PRO A 110 0.25 -11.47 -19.98
C PRO A 110 0.65 -10.05 -20.38
N THR A 111 1.12 -9.28 -19.41
CA THR A 111 1.51 -7.88 -19.63
C THR A 111 2.90 -7.80 -20.24
N SER A 112 3.11 -7.01 -21.29
CA SER A 112 4.47 -6.62 -21.69
C SER A 112 5.03 -5.60 -20.68
N PRO A 113 6.32 -5.66 -20.32
CA PRO A 113 6.88 -4.75 -19.32
C PRO A 113 6.86 -3.32 -19.83
N THR A 114 5.98 -2.48 -19.27
CA THR A 114 6.16 -1.03 -19.35
C THR A 114 7.17 -0.65 -18.29
N THR A 115 8.46 -0.66 -18.63
CA THR A 115 9.52 -0.25 -17.72
C THR A 115 9.41 1.25 -17.46
N ARG A 116 8.53 1.67 -16.54
CA ARG A 116 8.60 3.01 -15.96
C ARG A 116 9.70 3.00 -14.91
N ARG A 117 10.95 3.08 -15.37
CA ARG A 117 12.12 3.24 -14.51
C ARG A 117 11.89 4.52 -13.71
N ARG A 118 11.67 4.42 -12.39
CA ARG A 118 11.73 5.59 -11.51
C ARG A 118 13.16 6.12 -11.63
N ARG A 119 13.35 7.20 -12.39
CA ARG A 119 14.60 7.96 -12.35
C ARG A 119 14.73 8.47 -10.92
N SER A 120 15.72 7.98 -10.19
CA SER A 120 16.18 8.64 -8.98
C SER A 120 16.59 10.07 -9.35
N PRO A 121 16.25 11.10 -8.57
CA PRO A 121 16.77 12.44 -8.81
C PRO A 121 18.30 12.35 -8.69
N SER A 122 19.01 12.83 -9.71
CA SER A 122 20.43 13.09 -9.60
C SER A 122 20.66 14.13 -8.51
N ARG A 123 21.71 13.87 -7.73
CA ARG A 123 22.22 14.63 -6.58
C ARG A 123 22.46 16.10 -6.89
#